data_AF-A0A353KSC2-F1
#
_entry.id   AF-A0A353KSC2-F1
#
_cell.length_a   1.000
_cell.length_b   1.000
_cell.length_c   1.000
_cell.angle_alpha   90.00
_cell.angle_beta   90.00
_cell.angle_gamma   90.00
#
_symmetry.space_group_name_H-M   'P 1'
#
loop_
_entity.id
_entity.type
_entity.pdbx_description
1 polymer ?
#
loop_
_entity_poly.entity_id
_entity_poly.type
_entity_poly.pdbx_seq_one_letter_code
_entity_poly.pdbx_strand_id
1 'polypeptide(L)' 'EGKIFVDFSGKANGRGAYFCGNAECLKRIRKGKMLDRSLGVAVPDEVFTEIEEAVVAYGK' A
#
# COMPACT_ATOMS: atom_id res chain seq x y z
N GLU A 1 -4.06 -1.50 18.66
CA GLU A 1 -4.23 -0.36 17.74
C GLU A 1 -3.29 -0.58 16.54
N GLY A 2 -3.85 -0.91 15.37
CA GLY A 2 -3.07 -1.26 14.19
C GLY A 2 -2.88 -0.03 13.31
N LYS A 3 -1.67 0.54 13.30
CA LYS A 3 -1.31 1.62 12.37
C LYS A 3 -0.93 1.03 11.03
N ILE A 4 -1.50 1.57 9.96
CA ILE A 4 -1.17 1.22 8.58
C ILE A 4 -0.49 2.44 8.00
N PHE A 5 0.70 2.25 7.44
CA PHE A 5 1.52 3.30 6.85
C PHE A 5 2.42 2.71 5.77
N VAL A 6 2.91 3.56 4.88
CA VAL A 6 3.86 3.16 3.84
C VAL A 6 5.27 3.13 4.43
N ASP A 7 5.93 1.97 4.39
CA ASP A 7 7.33 1.84 4.82
C ASP A 7 8.26 1.77 3.61
N PHE A 8 9.01 2.84 3.37
CA PHE A 8 10.03 2.88 2.32
C PHE A 8 11.32 2.14 2.71
N SER A 9 11.54 1.87 4.00
CA SER A 9 12.75 1.16 4.44
C SER A 9 12.68 -0.35 4.25
N GLY A 10 11.48 -0.93 4.17
CA GLY A 10 11.27 -2.38 4.23
C GLY A 10 11.69 -3.04 5.55
N LYS A 11 11.79 -2.25 6.63
CA LYS A 11 12.30 -2.69 7.95
C LYS A 11 11.29 -2.47 9.07
N ALA A 12 10.09 -1.98 8.76
CA ALA A 12 9.03 -1.84 9.74
C ALA A 12 8.65 -3.21 10.32
N ASN A 13 8.51 -3.27 11.65
CA ASN A 13 8.09 -4.48 12.34
C ASN A 13 6.57 -4.70 12.17
N GLY A 14 6.17 -5.89 11.75
CA GLY A 14 4.75 -6.26 11.65
C GLY A 14 4.42 -7.05 10.38
N ARG A 15 3.12 -7.06 10.03
CA ARG A 15 2.66 -7.61 8.75
C ARG A 15 2.92 -6.59 7.65
N GLY A 16 3.70 -6.98 6.65
CA GLY A 16 3.95 -6.18 5.45
C GLY A 16 3.28 -6.78 4.22
N ALA A 17 3.06 -5.94 3.22
CA ALA A 17 2.62 -6.35 1.89
C ALA A 17 3.39 -5.56 0.83
N TYR A 18 3.74 -6.23 -0.27
CA TYR A 18 4.46 -5.63 -1.39
C TYR A 18 3.59 -5.66 -2.64
N PHE A 19 3.72 -4.65 -3.48
CA PHE A 19 3.01 -4.55 -4.75
C PHE A 19 3.90 -3.89 -5.81
N CYS A 20 3.47 -3.94 -7.07
CA CYS A 20 4.17 -3.28 -8.16
C CYS A 20 4.04 -1.75 -8.08
N GLY A 21 5.16 -1.03 -8.16
CA GLY A 21 5.22 0.44 -8.07
C GLY A 21 4.74 1.19 -9.31
N ASN A 22 3.57 0.84 -9.87
CA ASN A 22 2.97 1.56 -10.99
C ASN A 22 1.45 1.78 -10.77
N ALA A 23 0.91 2.79 -11.45
CA ALA A 23 -0.48 3.22 -11.25
C ALA A 23 -1.52 2.15 -11.66
N GLU A 24 -1.26 1.36 -12.70
CA GLU A 24 -2.16 0.26 -13.09
C GLU A 24 -2.25 -0.81 -12.01
N CYS A 25 -1.11 -1.15 -11.41
CA CYS A 25 -1.03 -2.07 -10.30
C CYS A 25 -1.87 -1.56 -9.12
N LEU A 26 -1.67 -0.31 -8.71
CA LEU A 26 -2.41 0.32 -7.61
C LEU A 26 -3.92 0.27 -7.80
N LYS A 27 -4.40 0.55 -9.02
CA LYS A 27 -5.83 0.44 -9.36
C LYS A 27 -6.36 -0.99 -9.16
N ARG A 28 -5.58 -2.00 -9.54
CA ARG A 28 -5.97 -3.42 -9.41
C ARG A 28 -5.98 -3.86 -7.94
N ILE A 29 -4.94 -3.54 -7.16
CA ILE A 29 -4.89 -3.90 -5.73
C ILE A 29 -6.00 -3.19 -4.92
N ARG A 30 -6.30 -1.92 -5.20
CA ARG A 30 -7.40 -1.17 -4.57
C ARG A 30 -8.76 -1.78 -4.90
N LYS A 31 -9.04 -2.04 -6.19
CA LYS A 31 -10.29 -2.68 -6.62
C LYS A 31 -10.48 -4.08 -6.04
N GLY A 32 -9.39 -4.84 -5.92
CA GLY A 32 -9.38 -6.20 -5.40
C GLY A 32 -9.33 -6.34 -3.87
N LYS A 33 -9.21 -5.23 -3.13
CA LYS A 33 -8.97 -5.21 -1.66
C LYS A 33 -7.81 -6.13 -1.26
N MET A 34 -6.76 -6.14 -2.07
CA MET A 34 -5.66 -7.09 -1.91
C MET A 34 -4.78 -6.75 -0.69
N LEU A 35 -4.59 -5.46 -0.41
CA LEU A 35 -3.89 -5.01 0.78
C LEU A 35 -4.67 -5.35 2.05
N ASP A 36 -6.01 -5.20 2.03
CA ASP A 36 -6.86 -5.56 3.17
C ASP A 36 -6.72 -7.04 3.54
N ARG A 37 -6.70 -7.91 2.52
CA ARG A 37 -6.51 -9.35 2.70
C ARG A 37 -5.12 -9.70 3.21
N SER A 38 -4.09 -9.03 2.70
CA SER A 38 -2.70 -9.29 3.06
C SER A 38 -2.38 -8.83 4.49
N LEU A 39 -2.88 -7.65 4.88
CA LEU A 39 -2.69 -7.10 6.22
C LEU A 39 -3.69 -7.69 7.23
N GLY A 40 -4.83 -8.20 6.75
CA GLY A 40 -5.91 -8.75 7.56
C GLY A 40 -6.77 -7.69 8.25
N VAL A 41 -6.70 -6.44 7.75
CA VAL A 41 -7.38 -5.25 8.29
C VAL A 41 -7.80 -4.35 7.14
N ALA A 42 -8.87 -3.57 7.33
CA ALA A 42 -9.28 -2.62 6.32
C ALA A 42 -8.22 -1.52 6.14
N VAL A 43 -7.77 -1.30 4.90
CA VAL A 43 -6.79 -0.24 4.62
C VAL A 43 -7.52 1.08 4.41
N PRO A 44 -7.21 2.14 5.17
CA PRO A 44 -7.85 3.43 5.03
C PRO A 44 -7.48 4.09 3.70
N ASP A 45 -8.38 4.93 3.18
CA ASP A 45 -8.22 5.60 1.88
C ASP A 45 -7.00 6.53 1.86
N GLU A 46 -6.66 7.14 3.01
CA GLU A 46 -5.47 7.98 3.18
C GLU A 46 -4.17 7.25 2.83
N VAL A 47 -4.05 5.97 3.19
CA VAL A 47 -2.86 5.16 2.84
C VAL A 47 -2.81 4.90 1.34
N PHE A 48 -3.96 4.74 0.66
CA PHE A 48 -3.96 4.61 -0.79
C PHE A 48 -3.54 5.90 -1.48
N THR A 49 -3.92 7.07 -0.94
CA THR A 49 -3.43 8.37 -1.43
C THR A 49 -1.92 8.49 -1.27
N GLU A 50 -1.36 8.16 -0.10
CA GLU A 50 0.10 8.19 0.11
C GLU A 50 0.84 7.25 -0.85
N ILE A 51 0.29 6.06 -1.10
CA ILE A 51 0.85 5.13 -2.07
C ILE A 51 0.79 5.72 -3.49
N GLU A 52 -0.30 6.37 -3.87
CA GLU A 52 -0.44 6.99 -5.19
C GLU A 52 0.59 8.10 -5.40
N GLU A 53 0.76 8.97 -4.41
CA GLU A 53 1.80 10.01 -4.43
C GLU A 53 3.20 9.41 -4.52
N ALA A 54 3.48 8.35 -3.76
CA ALA A 54 4.76 7.64 -3.83
C ALA A 54 4.98 6.99 -5.21
N VAL A 55 3.95 6.40 -5.82
CA VAL A 55 4.04 5.82 -7.16
C VAL A 55 4.26 6.91 -8.21
N VAL A 56 3.71 8.11 -8.06
CA VAL A 56 3.99 9.22 -8.96
C VAL A 56 5.40 9.78 -8.76
N ALA A 57 5.86 9.87 -7.50
CA ALA A 57 7.18 10.42 -7.17
C ALA A 57 8.35 9.49 -7.52
N TYR A 58 8.15 8.17 -7.39
CA TYR A 58 9.20 7.16 -7.54
C TYR A 58 8.96 6.17 -8.69
N GLY A 59 7.74 6.11 -9.23
CA GLY A 59 7.39 5.26 -10.36
C GLY A 59 7.91 5.86 -11.67
N LYS A 60 8.70 5.06 -12.38
CA LYS A 60 9.22 5.37 -13.71
C LYS A 60 8.15 5.14 -14.77
#